data_AF-A0A2T4AWA2-F1
#
_entry.id   AF-A0A2T4AWA2-F1
#
_cell.length_a   1.000
_cell.length_b   1.000
_cell.length_c   1.000
_cell.angle_alpha   90.00
_cell.angle_beta   90.00
_cell.angle_gamma   90.00
#
_symmetry.space_group_name_H-M   'P 1'
#
loop_
_entity.id
_entity.type
_entity.pdbx_description
1 polymer ?
#
loop_
_entity_poly.entity_id
_entity_poly.type
_entity_poly.pdbx_seq_one_letter_code
_entity_poly.pdbx_strand_id
1 'polypeptide(L)'
;MDLVRTVASTSQHTKIAANMLDCVRESASLSQLTAYWLCFELVKASHAASEDTDALFDLSAFTDQSDDINQVFNELYDFSVQVLDLHTEMAQVDWRLEAIALEIMAYAAHRAGENFRPELVDVLFPVATFLGSENANLQQHAIATLNSIALSCRYSNVSGLIIDNVDYMVNSVSLRLNTLDISPASTQVLRMMVRLAGPRLVPFLDDVVESMFAALENYHGYASFVESLFSVLKEIVDQASRADGRLLTDAEMTSVNHKKKAQKMEDLDMLLEILDRRKEREERDRAEMEGLGPISGHPGVPWTSGLVHGQDEQDGQDQDGPPPEEEKKPNSPT
;
A
#
# COMPACT_ATOMS: atom_id res chain seq x y z
N MET A 1 -37.89 -6.61 -5.29
CA MET A 1 -37.55 -6.00 -3.99
C MET A 1 -38.79 -5.75 -3.12
N ASP A 2 -39.96 -5.37 -3.68
CA ASP A 2 -41.16 -5.07 -2.85
C ASP A 2 -41.77 -6.29 -2.13
N LEU A 3 -41.66 -7.48 -2.70
CA LEU A 3 -42.23 -8.70 -2.12
C LEU A 3 -41.61 -9.05 -0.76
N VAL A 4 -40.29 -8.98 -0.61
CA VAL A 4 -39.59 -9.29 0.66
C VAL A 4 -40.00 -8.30 1.76
N ARG A 5 -40.14 -7.01 1.43
CA ARG A 5 -40.64 -6.00 2.37
C ARG A 5 -42.09 -6.26 2.83
N THR A 6 -42.92 -6.88 1.99
CA THR A 6 -44.33 -7.15 2.31
C THR A 6 -44.60 -8.49 2.98
N VAL A 7 -43.66 -9.43 2.96
CA VAL A 7 -43.94 -10.85 3.27
C VAL A 7 -43.98 -11.18 4.76
N ALA A 8 -43.50 -10.30 5.66
CA ALA A 8 -43.60 -10.59 7.10
C ALA A 8 -43.47 -9.33 7.97
N SER A 9 -43.95 -9.44 9.21
CA SER A 9 -43.63 -8.48 10.28
C SER A 9 -42.14 -8.56 10.66
N THR A 10 -41.52 -7.49 11.13
CA THR A 10 -40.08 -7.44 11.50
C THR A 10 -39.67 -8.62 12.39
N SER A 11 -40.52 -9.01 13.36
CA SER A 11 -40.29 -10.17 14.25
C SER A 11 -40.28 -11.53 13.54
N GLN A 12 -40.98 -11.66 12.41
CA GLN A 12 -40.95 -12.87 11.60
C GLN A 12 -39.74 -12.90 10.68
N HIS A 13 -39.25 -11.73 10.22
CA HIS A 13 -38.01 -11.64 9.43
C HIS A 13 -36.80 -12.16 10.20
N THR A 14 -36.67 -11.82 11.49
CA THR A 14 -35.53 -12.27 12.33
C THR A 14 -35.49 -13.79 12.47
N LYS A 15 -36.64 -14.40 12.76
CA LYS A 15 -36.78 -15.85 12.92
C LYS A 15 -36.54 -16.59 11.62
N ILE A 16 -37.01 -16.06 10.50
CA ILE A 16 -36.77 -16.67 9.19
C ILE A 16 -35.29 -16.54 8.82
N ALA A 17 -34.66 -15.38 9.06
CA ALA A 17 -33.24 -15.17 8.79
C ALA A 17 -32.35 -16.12 9.61
N ALA A 18 -32.61 -16.29 10.92
CA ALA A 18 -31.88 -17.23 11.77
C ALA A 18 -31.97 -18.68 11.26
N ASN A 19 -33.19 -19.16 10.94
CA ASN A 19 -33.37 -20.50 10.39
C ASN A 19 -32.68 -20.66 9.02
N MET A 20 -32.64 -19.61 8.21
CA MET A 20 -31.94 -19.63 6.91
C MET A 20 -30.41 -19.67 7.12
N LEU A 21 -29.88 -18.97 8.12
CA LEU A 21 -28.46 -19.02 8.47
C LEU A 21 -28.04 -20.43 8.91
N ASP A 22 -28.88 -21.12 9.70
CA ASP A 22 -28.66 -22.54 10.03
C ASP A 22 -28.63 -23.41 8.76
N CYS A 23 -29.55 -23.14 7.82
CA CYS A 23 -29.55 -23.84 6.52
C CYS A 23 -28.29 -23.54 5.69
N VAL A 24 -27.69 -22.34 5.79
CA VAL A 24 -26.43 -22.00 5.09
C VAL A 24 -25.27 -22.84 5.63
N ARG A 25 -25.28 -23.18 6.91
CA ARG A 25 -24.23 -24.00 7.55
C ARG A 25 -24.41 -25.49 7.26
N GLU A 26 -25.64 -25.98 7.14
CA GLU A 26 -25.94 -27.41 7.03
C GLU A 26 -26.17 -27.91 5.59
N SER A 27 -26.61 -27.05 4.66
CA SER A 27 -27.06 -27.48 3.33
C SER A 27 -26.00 -27.34 2.23
N ALA A 28 -26.14 -28.14 1.16
CA ALA A 28 -25.22 -28.16 0.03
C ALA A 28 -25.63 -27.21 -1.12
N SER A 29 -24.63 -26.51 -1.66
CA SER A 29 -24.55 -25.64 -2.86
C SER A 29 -25.80 -24.80 -3.22
N LEU A 30 -26.80 -25.36 -3.90
CA LEU A 30 -27.90 -24.55 -4.44
C LEU A 30 -28.84 -24.01 -3.35
N SER A 31 -29.19 -24.87 -2.39
CA SER A 31 -30.02 -24.46 -1.24
C SER A 31 -29.27 -23.48 -0.35
N GLN A 32 -27.96 -23.70 -0.18
CA GLN A 32 -27.06 -22.84 0.57
C GLN A 32 -27.02 -21.43 -0.03
N LEU A 33 -26.85 -21.33 -1.35
CA LEU A 33 -26.83 -20.03 -2.05
C LEU A 33 -28.15 -19.27 -1.86
N THR A 34 -29.28 -19.94 -2.05
CA THR A 34 -30.59 -19.28 -1.92
C THR A 34 -30.88 -18.87 -0.48
N ALA A 35 -30.52 -19.71 0.50
CA ALA A 35 -30.67 -19.40 1.91
C ALA A 35 -29.78 -18.22 2.32
N TYR A 36 -28.54 -18.19 1.81
CA TYR A 36 -27.57 -17.12 2.07
C TYR A 36 -28.03 -15.78 1.53
N TRP A 37 -28.43 -15.75 0.25
CA TRP A 37 -28.98 -14.55 -0.37
C TRP A 37 -30.26 -14.08 0.32
N LEU A 38 -31.18 -14.99 0.63
CA LEU A 38 -32.45 -14.65 1.26
C LEU A 38 -32.26 -14.17 2.70
N CYS A 39 -31.33 -14.75 3.46
CA CYS A 39 -30.95 -14.27 4.79
C CYS A 39 -30.43 -12.84 4.70
N PHE A 40 -29.50 -12.58 3.77
CA PHE A 40 -28.95 -11.25 3.57
C PHE A 40 -30.00 -10.20 3.18
N GLU A 41 -30.90 -10.54 2.25
CA GLU A 41 -31.97 -9.62 1.84
C GLU A 41 -33.00 -9.36 2.96
N LEU A 42 -33.30 -10.36 3.79
CA LEU A 42 -34.15 -10.17 4.97
C LEU A 42 -33.48 -9.24 5.99
N VAL A 43 -32.18 -9.40 6.23
CA VAL A 43 -31.40 -8.54 7.13
C VAL A 43 -31.33 -7.10 6.60
N LYS A 44 -31.13 -6.90 5.29
CA LYS A 44 -31.23 -5.56 4.69
C LYS A 44 -32.61 -4.95 4.86
N ALA A 45 -33.66 -5.73 4.61
CA ALA A 45 -35.03 -5.24 4.71
C ALA A 45 -35.40 -4.86 6.16
N SER A 46 -34.95 -5.64 7.14
CA SER A 46 -35.21 -5.36 8.55
C SER A 46 -34.42 -4.15 9.07
N HIS A 47 -33.16 -3.97 8.64
CA HIS A 47 -32.39 -2.77 8.98
C HIS A 47 -32.99 -1.51 8.36
N ALA A 48 -33.40 -1.54 7.09
CA ALA A 48 -34.06 -0.40 6.45
C ALA A 48 -35.38 -0.04 7.16
N ALA A 49 -36.13 -1.04 7.61
CA ALA A 49 -37.35 -0.80 8.39
C ALA A 49 -37.05 -0.19 9.77
N SER A 50 -35.97 -0.64 10.44
CA SER A 50 -35.52 -0.07 11.72
C SER A 50 -35.11 1.39 11.58
N GLU A 51 -34.25 1.71 10.61
CA GLU A 51 -33.76 3.07 10.37
C GLU A 51 -34.89 4.06 10.09
N ASP A 52 -35.87 3.66 9.27
CA ASP A 52 -37.06 4.48 9.00
C ASP A 52 -37.90 4.71 10.27
N THR A 53 -38.03 3.71 11.15
CA THR A 53 -38.75 3.85 12.42
C THR A 53 -37.97 4.64 13.47
N ASP A 54 -36.66 4.45 13.57
CA ASP A 54 -35.77 5.09 14.53
C ASP A 54 -35.60 6.58 14.21
N ALA A 55 -35.56 6.94 12.92
CA ALA A 55 -35.55 8.32 12.47
C ALA A 55 -36.85 9.08 12.78
N LEU A 56 -37.98 8.36 12.84
CA LEU A 56 -39.30 8.92 13.11
C LEU A 56 -39.61 8.94 14.62
N PHE A 57 -39.12 7.94 15.35
CA PHE A 57 -39.32 7.77 16.77
C PHE A 57 -38.01 7.28 17.41
N ASP A 58 -37.43 8.05 18.34
CA ASP A 58 -36.27 7.62 19.15
C ASP A 58 -36.71 6.52 20.15
N LEU A 59 -36.93 5.31 19.63
CA LEU A 59 -37.39 4.12 20.33
C LEU A 59 -36.28 3.09 20.52
N SER A 60 -35.03 3.46 20.25
CA SER A 60 -33.83 2.63 20.42
C SER A 60 -33.75 1.97 21.81
N ALA A 61 -34.31 2.62 22.84
CA ALA A 61 -34.36 2.10 24.21
C ALA A 61 -35.46 1.04 24.48
N PHE A 62 -36.36 0.79 23.53
CA PHE A 62 -37.54 -0.08 23.71
C PHE A 62 -37.60 -1.27 22.75
N THR A 63 -36.66 -1.37 21.80
CA THR A 63 -36.66 -2.43 20.79
C THR A 63 -35.58 -3.46 21.07
N ASP A 64 -35.85 -4.44 21.95
CA ASP A 64 -34.99 -5.64 22.10
C ASP A 64 -34.83 -6.42 20.76
N GLN A 65 -35.70 -6.16 19.78
CA GLN A 65 -35.69 -6.80 18.46
C GLN A 65 -34.58 -6.32 17.52
N SER A 66 -34.02 -5.12 17.72
CA SER A 66 -32.87 -4.66 16.92
C SER A 66 -31.64 -5.51 17.20
N ASP A 67 -31.47 -5.93 18.46
CA ASP A 67 -30.30 -6.67 18.91
C ASP A 67 -30.29 -8.09 18.36
N ASP A 68 -31.45 -8.75 18.30
CA ASP A 68 -31.58 -10.08 17.67
C ASP A 68 -31.17 -10.07 16.18
N ILE A 69 -31.53 -9.02 15.44
CA ILE A 69 -31.15 -8.89 14.01
C ILE A 69 -29.66 -8.61 13.87
N ASN A 70 -29.12 -7.72 14.70
CA ASN A 70 -27.69 -7.41 14.70
C ASN A 70 -26.87 -8.65 15.04
N GLN A 71 -27.35 -9.53 15.93
CA GLN A 71 -26.70 -10.81 16.19
C GLN A 71 -26.69 -11.73 14.95
N VAL A 72 -27.85 -11.92 14.30
CA VAL A 72 -27.92 -12.72 13.06
C VAL A 72 -27.02 -12.13 11.97
N PHE A 73 -26.93 -10.79 11.89
CA PHE A 73 -26.03 -10.12 10.96
C PHE A 73 -24.55 -10.36 11.28
N ASN A 74 -24.15 -10.31 12.56
CA ASN A 74 -22.77 -10.59 12.96
C ASN A 74 -22.39 -12.04 12.65
N GLU A 75 -23.29 -13.00 12.89
CA GLU A 75 -23.03 -14.40 12.53
C GLU A 75 -22.97 -14.63 11.01
N LEU A 76 -23.75 -13.87 10.24
CA LEU A 76 -23.69 -13.85 8.77
C LEU A 76 -22.36 -13.24 8.29
N TYR A 77 -21.91 -12.18 8.94
CA TYR A 77 -20.62 -11.53 8.67
C TYR A 77 -19.45 -12.49 8.94
N ASP A 78 -19.43 -13.14 10.11
CA ASP A 78 -18.40 -14.11 10.47
C ASP A 78 -18.32 -15.27 9.47
N PHE A 79 -19.47 -15.75 8.99
CA PHE A 79 -19.53 -16.75 7.94
C PHE A 79 -19.01 -16.21 6.61
N SER A 80 -19.32 -14.95 6.27
CA SER A 80 -18.83 -14.30 5.06
C SER A 80 -17.30 -14.21 5.05
N VAL A 81 -16.69 -13.79 6.16
CA VAL A 81 -15.24 -13.71 6.31
C VAL A 81 -14.60 -15.08 6.11
N GLN A 82 -15.15 -16.14 6.73
CA GLN A 82 -14.70 -17.52 6.51
C GLN A 82 -14.78 -17.94 5.03
N VAL A 83 -15.84 -17.55 4.31
CA VAL A 83 -15.95 -17.83 2.87
C VAL A 83 -14.86 -17.12 2.05
N LEU A 84 -14.50 -15.88 2.40
CA LEU A 84 -13.42 -15.16 1.74
C LEU A 84 -12.03 -15.75 2.06
N ASP A 85 -11.83 -16.24 3.28
CA ASP A 85 -10.59 -16.92 3.68
C ASP A 85 -10.44 -18.27 2.97
N LEU A 86 -11.52 -19.03 2.80
CA LEU A 86 -11.51 -20.28 2.04
C LEU A 86 -11.14 -20.07 0.55
N HIS A 87 -11.50 -18.91 -0.03
CA HIS A 87 -11.05 -18.55 -1.37
C HIS A 87 -9.54 -18.28 -1.42
N THR A 88 -8.99 -17.67 -0.38
CA THR A 88 -7.54 -17.49 -0.23
C THR A 88 -6.81 -18.83 -0.19
N GLU A 89 -7.41 -19.87 0.43
CA GLU A 89 -6.88 -21.24 0.46
C GLU A 89 -7.13 -22.04 -0.85
N MET A 90 -7.62 -21.39 -1.92
CA MET A 90 -7.92 -21.97 -3.23
C MET A 90 -8.90 -23.15 -3.22
N ALA A 91 -9.78 -23.22 -2.21
CA ALA A 91 -10.87 -24.19 -2.21
C ALA A 91 -11.86 -23.87 -3.35
N GLN A 92 -12.35 -24.89 -4.07
CA GLN A 92 -13.36 -24.70 -5.12
C GLN A 92 -14.72 -24.36 -4.48
N VAL A 93 -14.95 -23.06 -4.24
CA VAL A 93 -16.23 -22.52 -3.78
C VAL A 93 -17.04 -22.04 -4.99
N ASP A 94 -18.37 -22.07 -4.89
CA ASP A 94 -19.22 -21.45 -5.91
C ASP A 94 -18.98 -19.94 -5.91
N TRP A 95 -18.55 -19.39 -7.05
CA TRP A 95 -18.28 -17.96 -7.24
C TRP A 95 -19.44 -17.05 -6.82
N ARG A 96 -20.67 -17.59 -6.81
CA ARG A 96 -21.86 -16.85 -6.36
C ARG A 96 -21.92 -16.64 -4.85
N LEU A 97 -21.43 -17.61 -4.07
CA LEU A 97 -21.32 -17.47 -2.61
C LEU A 97 -20.28 -16.40 -2.27
N GLU A 98 -19.14 -16.43 -2.98
CA GLU A 98 -18.08 -15.43 -2.86
C GLU A 98 -18.60 -14.04 -3.23
N ALA A 99 -19.38 -13.93 -4.31
CA ALA A 99 -19.98 -12.65 -4.72
C ALA A 99 -20.94 -12.10 -3.65
N ILE A 100 -21.78 -12.94 -3.03
CA ILE A 100 -22.66 -12.50 -1.93
C ILE A 100 -21.85 -12.13 -0.69
N ALA A 101 -20.78 -12.87 -0.37
CA ALA A 101 -19.89 -12.51 0.74
C ALA A 101 -19.26 -11.12 0.53
N LEU A 102 -18.80 -10.81 -0.68
CA LEU A 102 -18.31 -9.47 -1.04
C LEU A 102 -19.38 -8.38 -0.86
N GLU A 103 -20.62 -8.65 -1.25
CA GLU A 103 -21.73 -7.71 -1.03
C GLU A 103 -22.05 -7.51 0.46
N ILE A 104 -22.02 -8.58 1.27
CA ILE A 104 -22.20 -8.50 2.72
C ILE A 104 -21.10 -7.63 3.33
N MET A 105 -19.85 -7.78 2.87
CA MET A 105 -18.74 -6.94 3.31
C MET A 105 -18.94 -5.47 2.98
N ALA A 106 -19.39 -5.17 1.76
CA ALA A 106 -19.72 -3.81 1.35
C ALA A 106 -20.83 -3.21 2.24
N TYR A 107 -21.82 -4.02 2.62
CA TYR A 107 -22.92 -3.62 3.48
C TYR A 107 -22.49 -3.42 4.95
N ALA A 108 -21.65 -4.31 5.49
CA ALA A 108 -21.04 -4.17 6.81
C ALA A 108 -20.26 -2.86 6.91
N ALA A 109 -19.39 -2.59 5.92
CA ALA A 109 -18.62 -1.35 5.88
C ALA A 109 -19.52 -0.10 5.79
N HIS A 110 -20.64 -0.18 5.04
CA HIS A 110 -21.60 0.92 4.96
C HIS A 110 -22.25 1.24 6.30
N ARG A 111 -22.65 0.22 7.06
CA ARG A 111 -23.30 0.38 8.37
C ARG A 111 -22.34 0.83 9.46
N ALA A 112 -21.15 0.25 9.52
CA ALA A 112 -20.15 0.57 10.53
C ALA A 112 -19.39 1.89 10.24
N GLY A 113 -19.29 2.29 8.96
CA GLY A 113 -18.64 3.53 8.55
C GLY A 113 -17.17 3.58 8.97
N GLU A 114 -16.78 4.57 9.78
CA GLU A 114 -15.41 4.71 10.27
C GLU A 114 -15.02 3.62 11.29
N ASN A 115 -16.00 3.03 11.98
CA ASN A 115 -15.76 1.97 12.98
C ASN A 115 -15.36 0.64 12.32
N PHE A 116 -15.47 0.53 10.99
CA PHE A 116 -15.05 -0.65 10.23
C PHE A 116 -13.53 -0.73 10.01
N ARG A 117 -12.79 0.36 10.25
CA ARG A 117 -11.33 0.42 10.05
C ARG A 117 -10.52 -0.69 10.75
N PRO A 118 -10.76 -1.06 12.02
CA PRO A 118 -10.05 -2.16 12.65
C PRO A 118 -10.32 -3.52 11.97
N GLU A 119 -11.51 -3.73 11.42
CA GLU A 119 -11.89 -4.99 10.74
C GLU A 119 -11.24 -5.12 9.35
N LEU A 120 -10.70 -4.04 8.79
CA LEU A 120 -10.00 -4.07 7.49
C LEU A 120 -8.79 -5.00 7.48
N VAL A 121 -8.14 -5.20 8.64
CA VAL A 121 -6.95 -6.08 8.74
C VAL A 121 -7.29 -7.49 8.28
N ASP A 122 -8.46 -7.99 8.68
CA ASP A 122 -8.88 -9.36 8.38
C ASP A 122 -9.54 -9.47 7.01
N VAL A 123 -10.11 -8.38 6.47
CA VAL A 123 -10.98 -8.46 5.29
C VAL A 123 -10.40 -7.82 4.03
N LEU A 124 -9.60 -6.76 4.15
CA LEU A 124 -9.11 -6.01 2.99
C LEU A 124 -8.29 -6.90 2.05
N PHE A 125 -7.46 -7.77 2.63
CA PHE A 125 -6.60 -8.65 1.87
C PHE A 125 -7.36 -9.79 1.17
N PRO A 126 -8.26 -10.55 1.85
CA PRO A 126 -9.16 -11.48 1.16
C PRO A 126 -10.03 -10.82 0.09
N VAL A 127 -10.55 -9.60 0.31
CA VAL A 127 -11.31 -8.90 -0.74
C VAL A 127 -10.43 -8.55 -1.94
N ALA A 128 -9.17 -8.16 -1.70
CA ALA A 128 -8.23 -7.84 -2.75
C ALA A 128 -7.83 -9.06 -3.61
N THR A 129 -7.88 -10.29 -3.08
CA THR A 129 -7.56 -11.49 -3.89
C THR A 129 -8.52 -11.70 -5.05
N PHE A 130 -9.78 -11.32 -4.88
CA PHE A 130 -10.77 -11.47 -5.94
C PHE A 130 -10.50 -10.59 -7.16
N LEU A 131 -9.63 -9.58 -7.04
CA LEU A 131 -9.18 -8.78 -8.19
C LEU A 131 -8.36 -9.61 -9.19
N GLY A 132 -7.68 -10.63 -8.69
CA GLY A 132 -6.89 -11.57 -9.49
C GLY A 132 -7.69 -12.76 -10.03
N SER A 133 -9.01 -12.82 -9.79
CA SER A 133 -9.84 -13.93 -10.24
C SER A 133 -9.99 -13.97 -11.77
N GLU A 134 -10.13 -15.17 -12.34
CA GLU A 134 -10.39 -15.36 -13.78
C GLU A 134 -11.81 -14.93 -14.19
N ASN A 135 -12.73 -14.91 -13.23
CA ASN A 135 -14.13 -14.54 -13.45
C ASN A 135 -14.31 -13.02 -13.41
N ALA A 136 -14.56 -12.43 -14.58
CA ALA A 136 -14.79 -10.99 -14.70
C ALA A 136 -15.92 -10.45 -13.81
N ASN A 137 -16.95 -11.25 -13.54
CA ASN A 137 -18.04 -10.83 -12.64
C ASN A 137 -17.53 -10.67 -11.20
N LEU A 138 -16.73 -11.62 -10.72
CA LEU A 138 -16.19 -11.61 -9.36
C LEU A 138 -15.18 -10.47 -9.19
N GLN A 139 -14.34 -10.25 -10.19
CA GLN A 139 -13.46 -9.07 -10.25
C GLN A 139 -14.25 -7.76 -10.17
N GLN A 140 -15.38 -7.63 -10.88
CA GLN A 140 -16.23 -6.44 -10.81
C GLN A 140 -16.88 -6.27 -9.43
N HIS A 141 -17.35 -7.35 -8.80
CA HIS A 141 -17.90 -7.29 -7.44
C HIS A 141 -16.82 -6.88 -6.43
N ALA A 142 -15.59 -7.38 -6.57
CA ALA A 142 -14.46 -6.99 -5.71
C ALA A 142 -14.13 -5.49 -5.86
N ILE A 143 -14.08 -4.97 -7.08
CA ILE A 143 -13.85 -3.54 -7.34
C ILE A 143 -14.99 -2.70 -6.75
N ALA A 144 -16.25 -3.10 -6.93
CA ALA A 144 -17.40 -2.41 -6.37
C ALA A 144 -17.37 -2.39 -4.83
N THR A 145 -17.01 -3.53 -4.23
CA THR A 145 -16.88 -3.72 -2.78
C THR A 145 -15.78 -2.83 -2.21
N LEU A 146 -14.59 -2.83 -2.80
CA LEU A 146 -13.49 -1.97 -2.37
C LEU A 146 -13.83 -0.48 -2.48
N ASN A 147 -14.53 -0.07 -3.56
CA ASN A 147 -15.01 1.30 -3.68
C ASN A 147 -16.04 1.65 -2.60
N SER A 148 -16.98 0.75 -2.30
CA SER A 148 -17.98 0.94 -1.24
C SER A 148 -17.33 1.05 0.14
N ILE A 149 -16.35 0.18 0.44
CA ILE A 149 -15.57 0.22 1.68
C ILE A 149 -14.80 1.54 1.78
N ALA A 150 -14.10 1.95 0.72
CA ALA A 150 -13.35 3.19 0.69
C ALA A 150 -14.24 4.41 0.98
N LEU A 151 -15.42 4.48 0.35
CA LEU A 151 -16.38 5.56 0.57
C LEU A 151 -16.94 5.55 2.00
N SER A 152 -17.30 4.37 2.51
CA SER A 152 -17.94 4.23 3.83
C SER A 152 -16.97 4.52 4.98
N CYS A 153 -15.70 4.11 4.84
CA CYS A 153 -14.64 4.38 5.82
C CYS A 153 -14.00 5.79 5.68
N ARG A 154 -14.55 6.65 4.80
CA ARG A 154 -14.07 8.01 4.50
C ARG A 154 -12.65 8.09 3.95
N TYR A 155 -12.24 7.13 3.14
CA TYR A 155 -11.03 7.25 2.33
C TYR A 155 -11.32 8.01 1.03
N SER A 156 -10.33 8.74 0.52
CA SER A 156 -10.46 9.55 -0.69
C SER A 156 -10.68 8.71 -1.94
N ASN A 157 -10.05 7.54 -1.99
CA ASN A 157 -10.11 6.56 -3.09
C ASN A 157 -9.56 5.21 -2.60
N VAL A 158 -9.73 4.16 -3.42
CA VAL A 158 -9.23 2.81 -3.12
C VAL A 158 -7.70 2.77 -3.01
N SER A 159 -6.99 3.62 -3.76
CA SER A 159 -5.52 3.74 -3.63
C SER A 159 -5.12 4.20 -2.22
N GLY A 160 -5.81 5.21 -1.67
CA GLY A 160 -5.61 5.70 -0.30
C GLY A 160 -5.97 4.65 0.74
N LEU A 161 -7.07 3.91 0.54
CA LEU A 161 -7.44 2.77 1.39
C LEU A 161 -6.28 1.74 1.46
N ILE A 162 -5.69 1.38 0.32
CA ILE A 162 -4.58 0.39 0.29
C ILE A 162 -3.30 0.97 0.92
N ILE A 163 -2.97 2.24 0.64
CA ILE A 163 -1.74 2.87 1.15
C ILE A 163 -1.78 3.06 2.66
N ASP A 164 -2.90 3.51 3.21
CA ASP A 164 -3.06 3.71 4.66
C ASP A 164 -3.02 2.38 5.43
N ASN A 165 -3.17 1.26 4.72
CA ASN A 165 -3.21 -0.10 5.23
C ASN A 165 -2.07 -0.97 4.65
N VAL A 166 -1.00 -0.34 4.17
CA VAL A 166 0.04 -1.01 3.38
C VAL A 166 0.82 -2.04 4.17
N ASP A 167 1.07 -1.82 5.46
CA ASP A 167 1.96 -2.64 6.27
C ASP A 167 1.51 -4.11 6.33
N TYR A 168 0.24 -4.35 6.66
CA TYR A 168 -0.29 -5.71 6.71
C TYR A 168 -0.59 -6.28 5.33
N MET A 169 -0.93 -5.43 4.35
CA MET A 169 -1.15 -5.86 2.97
C MET A 169 0.14 -6.39 2.35
N VAL A 170 1.24 -5.65 2.48
CA VAL A 170 2.57 -6.04 2.01
C VAL A 170 3.07 -7.28 2.74
N ASN A 171 2.97 -7.32 4.07
CA ASN A 171 3.38 -8.50 4.84
C ASN A 171 2.63 -9.77 4.40
N SER A 172 1.32 -9.65 4.17
CA SER A 172 0.50 -10.79 3.74
C SER A 172 0.88 -11.26 2.32
N VAL A 173 1.25 -10.34 1.42
CA VAL A 173 1.82 -10.70 0.11
C VAL A 173 3.18 -11.40 0.26
N SER A 174 4.10 -10.83 1.03
CA SER A 174 5.44 -11.39 1.25
C SER A 174 5.36 -12.79 1.85
N LEU A 175 4.48 -13.02 2.82
CA LEU A 175 4.23 -14.34 3.39
C LEU A 175 3.76 -15.33 2.32
N ARG A 176 2.79 -14.95 1.47
CA ARG A 176 2.30 -15.84 0.39
C ARG A 176 3.37 -16.15 -0.66
N LEU A 177 4.26 -15.21 -0.97
CA LEU A 177 5.40 -15.46 -1.85
C LEU A 177 6.42 -16.40 -1.19
N ASN A 178 6.67 -16.25 0.11
CA ASN A 178 7.63 -17.08 0.83
C ASN A 178 7.12 -18.52 1.07
N THR A 179 5.81 -18.73 1.19
CA THR A 179 5.21 -20.06 1.42
C THR A 179 4.98 -20.87 0.15
N LEU A 180 5.39 -20.38 -1.02
CA LEU A 180 5.26 -21.10 -2.32
C LEU A 180 3.83 -21.40 -2.73
N ASP A 181 2.83 -20.71 -2.16
CA ASP A 181 1.44 -20.77 -2.62
C ASP A 181 1.25 -19.89 -3.86
N ILE A 182 2.27 -19.89 -4.73
CA ILE A 182 2.38 -18.96 -5.83
C ILE A 182 1.77 -19.61 -7.07
N SER A 183 0.46 -19.78 -7.03
CA SER A 183 -0.31 -20.04 -8.24
C SER A 183 -0.25 -18.82 -9.17
N PRO A 184 -0.43 -18.97 -10.49
CA PRO A 184 -0.58 -17.83 -11.41
C PRO A 184 -1.64 -16.82 -10.92
N ALA A 185 -2.69 -17.29 -10.25
CA ALA A 185 -3.72 -16.45 -9.65
C ALA A 185 -3.14 -15.52 -8.57
N SER A 186 -2.29 -16.00 -7.66
CA SER A 186 -1.66 -15.16 -6.61
C SER A 186 -0.81 -14.03 -7.20
N THR A 187 -0.05 -14.29 -8.27
CA THR A 187 0.73 -13.25 -8.95
C THR A 187 -0.17 -12.23 -9.64
N GLN A 188 -1.34 -12.67 -10.13
CA GLN A 188 -2.34 -11.79 -10.72
C GLN A 188 -2.97 -10.87 -9.66
N VAL A 189 -3.20 -11.37 -8.44
CA VAL A 189 -3.65 -10.53 -7.30
C VAL A 189 -2.67 -9.40 -7.06
N LEU A 190 -1.38 -9.72 -6.92
CA LEU A 190 -0.36 -8.72 -6.63
C LEU A 190 -0.25 -7.69 -7.75
N ARG A 191 -0.31 -8.14 -9.00
CA ARG A 191 -0.37 -7.23 -10.16
C ARG A 191 -1.55 -6.27 -10.07
N MET A 192 -2.73 -6.76 -9.74
CA MET A 192 -3.94 -5.95 -9.65
C MET A 192 -3.91 -5.00 -8.46
N MET A 193 -3.36 -5.43 -7.33
CA MET A 193 -3.14 -4.57 -6.16
C MET A 193 -2.18 -3.42 -6.49
N VAL A 194 -1.06 -3.69 -7.16
CA VAL A 194 -0.11 -2.67 -7.63
C VAL A 194 -0.77 -1.68 -8.60
N ARG A 195 -1.62 -2.17 -9.51
CA ARG A 195 -2.40 -1.33 -10.43
C ARG A 195 -3.38 -0.41 -9.74
N LEU A 196 -4.09 -0.89 -8.71
CA LEU A 196 -5.10 -0.11 -8.01
C LEU A 196 -4.51 0.89 -7.02
N ALA A 197 -3.44 0.50 -6.32
CA ALA A 197 -2.74 1.40 -5.40
C ALA A 197 -1.93 2.45 -6.15
N GLY A 198 -1.42 2.10 -7.34
CA GLY A 198 -0.68 2.98 -8.23
C GLY A 198 0.75 3.28 -7.75
N PRO A 199 1.38 4.36 -8.24
CA PRO A 199 2.80 4.66 -8.02
C PRO A 199 3.20 4.83 -6.55
N ARG A 200 2.25 5.21 -5.71
CA ARG A 200 2.48 5.47 -4.29
C ARG A 200 2.78 4.20 -3.48
N LEU A 201 2.43 3.03 -4.00
CA LEU A 201 2.72 1.75 -3.35
C LEU A 201 4.18 1.32 -3.52
N VAL A 202 4.84 1.75 -4.61
CA VAL A 202 6.18 1.28 -5.01
C VAL A 202 7.23 1.35 -3.90
N PRO A 203 7.33 2.44 -3.10
CA PRO A 203 8.32 2.53 -2.03
C PRO A 203 8.17 1.47 -0.93
N PHE A 204 6.98 0.87 -0.78
CA PHE A 204 6.69 -0.13 0.25
C PHE A 204 6.90 -1.57 -0.24
N LEU A 205 7.28 -1.76 -1.51
CA LEU A 205 7.40 -3.09 -2.13
C LEU A 205 8.83 -3.66 -2.09
N ASP A 206 9.78 -3.03 -1.41
CA ASP A 206 11.19 -3.46 -1.40
C ASP A 206 11.35 -4.92 -0.95
N ASP A 207 10.80 -5.26 0.22
CA ASP A 207 10.81 -6.63 0.77
C ASP A 207 10.08 -7.64 -0.14
N VAL A 208 9.03 -7.20 -0.84
CA VAL A 208 8.27 -8.02 -1.79
C VAL A 208 9.13 -8.33 -3.01
N VAL A 209 9.85 -7.33 -3.51
CA VAL A 209 10.74 -7.46 -4.67
C VAL A 209 11.93 -8.36 -4.31
N GLU A 210 12.51 -8.22 -3.13
CA GLU A 210 13.56 -9.12 -2.64
C GLU A 210 13.05 -10.57 -2.57
N SER A 211 11.85 -10.78 -2.00
CA SER A 211 11.20 -12.10 -1.94
C SER A 211 10.93 -12.67 -3.34
N MET A 212 10.58 -11.84 -4.32
CA MET A 212 10.42 -12.28 -5.72
C MET A 212 11.75 -12.75 -6.34
N PHE A 213 12.85 -12.04 -6.10
CA PHE A 213 14.16 -12.46 -6.61
C PHE A 213 14.63 -13.77 -5.95
N ALA A 214 14.40 -13.93 -4.64
CA ALA A 214 14.64 -15.19 -3.95
C ALA A 214 13.80 -16.34 -4.55
N ALA A 215 12.52 -16.08 -4.86
CA ALA A 215 11.67 -17.07 -5.53
C ALA A 215 12.16 -17.40 -6.96
N LEU A 216 12.63 -16.42 -7.73
CA LEU A 216 13.21 -16.64 -9.05
C LEU A 216 14.48 -17.50 -8.99
N GLU A 217 15.37 -17.25 -8.03
CA GLU A 217 16.59 -18.02 -7.85
C GLU A 217 16.29 -19.48 -7.48
N ASN A 218 15.32 -19.71 -6.59
CA ASN A 218 14.95 -21.05 -6.15
C ASN A 218 14.15 -21.86 -7.19
N TYR A 219 13.39 -21.19 -8.09
CA TYR A 219 12.42 -21.84 -8.99
C TYR A 219 12.62 -21.50 -10.48
N HIS A 220 13.83 -21.12 -10.88
CA HIS A 220 14.18 -20.79 -12.28
C HIS A 220 13.88 -21.90 -13.31
N GLY A 221 13.64 -23.14 -12.87
CA GLY A 221 13.24 -24.26 -13.71
C GLY A 221 11.78 -24.25 -14.19
N TYR A 222 10.92 -23.39 -13.64
CA TYR A 222 9.50 -23.34 -13.97
C TYR A 222 9.17 -22.10 -14.83
N ALA A 223 9.14 -22.28 -16.16
CA ALA A 223 9.00 -21.16 -17.10
C ALA A 223 7.72 -20.33 -16.91
N SER A 224 6.56 -20.97 -16.71
CA SER A 224 5.28 -20.28 -16.50
C SER A 224 5.25 -19.48 -15.19
N PHE A 225 5.91 -20.00 -14.16
CA PHE A 225 6.05 -19.35 -12.87
C PHE A 225 6.93 -18.11 -12.96
N VAL A 226 8.10 -18.25 -13.58
CA VAL A 226 9.03 -17.15 -13.84
C VAL A 226 8.36 -16.06 -14.67
N GLU A 227 7.62 -16.42 -15.73
CA GLU A 227 6.85 -15.47 -16.54
C GLU A 227 5.83 -14.68 -15.70
N SER A 228 5.15 -15.37 -14.78
CA SER A 228 4.16 -14.76 -13.88
C SER A 228 4.82 -13.75 -12.93
N LEU A 229 5.99 -14.07 -12.35
CA LEU A 229 6.75 -13.14 -11.51
C LEU A 229 7.25 -11.91 -12.30
N PHE A 230 7.81 -12.12 -13.49
CA PHE A 230 8.23 -11.01 -14.36
C PHE A 230 7.06 -10.13 -14.79
N SER A 231 5.86 -10.70 -14.96
CA SER A 231 4.64 -9.95 -15.26
C SER A 231 4.28 -8.97 -14.14
N VAL A 232 4.51 -9.35 -12.87
CA VAL A 232 4.33 -8.48 -11.71
C VAL A 232 5.44 -7.44 -11.61
N LEU A 233 6.71 -7.84 -11.72
CA LEU A 233 7.85 -6.90 -11.69
C LEU A 233 7.72 -5.84 -12.79
N LYS A 234 7.29 -6.23 -13.99
CA LYS A 234 7.01 -5.30 -15.09
C LYS A 234 5.94 -4.28 -14.71
N GLU A 235 4.89 -4.71 -14.01
CA GLU A 235 3.84 -3.81 -13.54
C GLU A 235 4.36 -2.83 -12.47
N ILE A 236 5.18 -3.31 -11.53
CA ILE A 236 5.82 -2.46 -10.52
C ILE A 236 6.68 -1.39 -11.21
N VAL A 237 7.49 -1.78 -12.19
CA VAL A 237 8.32 -0.84 -12.97
C VAL A 237 7.46 0.14 -13.78
N ASP A 238 6.35 -0.30 -14.38
CA ASP A 238 5.44 0.59 -15.10
C ASP A 238 4.82 1.63 -14.16
N GLN A 239 4.36 1.22 -12.97
CA GLN A 239 3.85 2.15 -11.96
C GLN A 239 4.95 3.08 -11.44
N ALA A 240 6.17 2.58 -11.23
CA ALA A 240 7.32 3.40 -10.82
C ALA A 240 7.67 4.47 -11.87
N SER A 241 7.65 4.13 -13.17
CA SER A 241 7.93 5.08 -14.24
C SER A 241 6.90 6.22 -14.33
N ARG A 242 5.65 5.96 -13.94
CA ARG A 242 4.59 6.98 -13.83
C ARG A 242 4.78 7.90 -12.61
N ALA A 243 5.64 7.48 -11.69
CA ALA A 243 5.89 8.10 -10.42
C ALA A 243 7.04 9.14 -10.46
N ASP A 244 7.90 9.09 -11.48
CA ASP A 244 9.08 9.95 -11.68
C ASP A 244 8.79 11.47 -11.74
N GLY A 245 7.53 11.90 -11.72
CA GLY A 245 7.14 13.30 -11.55
C GLY A 245 6.40 13.65 -10.24
N ARG A 246 6.12 12.69 -9.36
CA ARG A 246 5.21 12.85 -8.20
C ARG A 246 5.66 12.18 -6.90
N LEU A 247 6.83 11.53 -6.86
CA LEU A 247 7.34 10.84 -5.66
C LEU A 247 8.45 11.57 -4.89
N LEU A 248 8.94 12.71 -5.38
CA LEU A 248 9.72 13.58 -4.52
C LEU A 248 8.77 14.08 -3.43
N THR A 249 9.04 13.68 -2.19
CA THR A 249 8.35 14.25 -1.03
C THR A 249 8.50 15.78 -1.09
N ASP A 250 7.47 16.54 -0.74
CA ASP A 250 7.51 18.03 -0.78
C ASP A 250 8.71 18.63 -0.02
N ALA A 251 9.34 17.84 0.87
CA ALA A 251 10.58 18.19 1.57
C ALA A 251 11.81 18.31 0.65
N GLU A 252 11.85 17.62 -0.49
CA GLU A 252 12.99 17.60 -1.42
C GLU A 252 12.81 18.57 -2.60
N MET A 253 11.60 19.12 -2.80
CA MET A 253 11.29 20.09 -3.86
C MET A 253 11.60 21.55 -3.49
N THR A 254 12.16 21.85 -2.31
CA THR A 254 12.73 23.19 -2.10
C THR A 254 14.01 23.30 -2.91
N SER A 255 13.88 23.71 -4.17
CA SER A 255 14.99 24.17 -4.98
C SER A 255 15.78 25.20 -4.16
N VAL A 256 16.95 24.80 -3.66
CA VAL A 256 17.82 25.70 -2.91
C VAL A 256 18.30 26.73 -3.92
N ASN A 257 17.70 27.91 -3.88
CA ASN A 257 18.02 28.97 -4.81
C ASN A 257 19.40 29.54 -4.44
N HIS A 258 20.46 29.00 -5.05
CA HIS A 258 21.84 29.45 -4.85
C HIS A 258 22.12 30.86 -5.39
N LYS A 259 21.10 31.57 -5.89
CA LYS A 259 21.24 32.95 -6.34
C LYS A 259 21.45 33.84 -5.12
N LYS A 260 22.66 34.42 -5.00
CA LYS A 260 22.96 35.46 -4.01
C LYS A 260 21.94 36.60 -4.13
N LYS A 261 21.00 36.67 -3.19
CA LYS A 261 20.07 37.80 -3.07
C LYS A 261 20.86 38.97 -2.48
N ALA A 262 20.82 40.13 -3.14
CA ALA A 262 21.39 41.34 -2.59
C ALA A 262 20.70 41.62 -1.23
N GLN A 263 21.48 41.73 -0.16
CA GLN A 263 20.95 42.11 1.15
C GLN A 263 20.35 43.52 1.04
N LYS A 264 19.12 43.67 1.54
CA LYS A 264 18.43 44.95 1.59
C LYS A 264 19.07 45.75 2.73
N MET A 265 19.75 46.84 2.44
CA MET A 265 20.26 47.75 3.47
C MET A 265 19.10 48.63 3.92
N GLU A 266 18.64 48.44 5.14
CA GLU A 266 17.52 49.21 5.70
C GLU A 266 18.00 50.32 6.67
N ASP A 267 19.23 50.20 7.21
CA ASP A 267 19.73 51.11 8.24
C ASP A 267 21.26 51.34 8.15
N LEU A 268 21.71 52.52 8.60
CA LEU A 268 23.12 52.92 8.61
C LEU A 268 23.94 52.15 9.65
N ASP A 269 23.32 51.74 10.75
CA ASP A 269 23.97 50.93 11.78
C ASP A 269 24.33 49.52 11.25
N MET A 270 23.49 48.93 10.40
CA MET A 270 23.82 47.67 9.71
C MET A 270 25.00 47.83 8.73
N LEU A 271 25.17 49.01 8.13
CA LEU A 271 26.32 49.29 7.26
C LEU A 271 27.62 49.34 8.04
N LEU A 272 27.60 49.94 9.24
CA LEU A 272 28.75 49.96 10.15
C LEU A 272 29.13 48.55 10.59
N GLU A 273 28.14 47.72 10.98
CA GLU A 273 28.40 46.33 11.38
C GLU A 273 29.01 45.48 10.23
N ILE A 274 28.56 45.69 8.98
CA ILE A 274 29.14 45.03 7.81
C ILE A 274 30.60 45.47 7.58
N LEU A 275 30.91 46.75 7.79
CA LEU A 275 32.26 47.29 7.64
C LEU A 275 33.20 46.77 8.72
N ASP A 276 32.74 46.71 9.98
CA ASP A 276 33.51 46.16 11.09
C ASP A 276 33.80 44.67 10.87
N ARG A 277 32.79 43.88 10.46
CA ARG A 277 32.97 42.46 10.12
C ARG A 277 33.92 42.24 8.94
N ARG A 278 34.00 43.20 8.00
CA ARG A 278 34.93 43.14 6.88
C ARG A 278 36.35 43.44 7.33
N LYS A 279 36.53 44.42 8.21
CA LYS A 279 37.82 44.77 8.80
C LYS A 279 38.37 43.63 9.64
N GLU A 280 37.54 42.98 10.46
CA GLU A 280 37.94 41.78 11.22
C GLU A 280 38.37 40.63 10.31
N ARG A 281 37.70 40.45 9.17
CA ARG A 281 38.10 39.43 8.18
C ARG A 281 39.45 39.79 7.56
N GLU A 282 39.67 41.04 7.17
CA GLU A 282 40.96 41.49 6.63
C GLU A 282 42.09 41.38 7.65
N GLU A 283 41.82 41.63 8.93
CA GLU A 283 42.79 41.46 10.02
C GLU A 283 43.09 39.98 10.27
N ARG A 284 42.07 39.11 10.20
CA ARG A 284 42.26 37.65 10.28
C ARG A 284 43.06 37.13 9.10
N ASP A 285 42.68 37.48 7.88
CA ASP A 285 43.37 37.06 6.65
C ASP A 285 44.81 37.58 6.66
N ARG A 286 45.05 38.79 7.16
CA ARG A 286 46.41 39.36 7.34
C ARG A 286 47.20 38.59 8.39
N ALA A 287 46.61 38.25 9.53
CA ALA A 287 47.27 37.46 10.57
C ALA A 287 47.58 36.04 10.08
N GLU A 288 46.67 35.42 9.31
CA GLU A 288 46.89 34.13 8.65
C GLU A 288 48.02 34.23 7.62
N MET A 289 48.09 35.33 6.87
CA MET A 289 49.13 35.55 5.85
C MET A 289 50.49 35.96 6.43
N GLU A 290 50.53 36.56 7.62
CA GLU A 290 51.75 36.81 8.40
C GLU A 290 52.25 35.53 9.10
N GLY A 291 51.36 34.61 9.45
CA GLY A 291 51.70 33.29 9.97
C GLY A 291 52.14 32.28 8.91
N LEU A 292 51.77 32.51 7.65
CA LEU A 292 52.22 31.73 6.49
C LEU A 292 53.52 32.35 5.95
N GLY A 293 54.65 31.66 6.17
CA GLY A 293 55.91 32.02 5.52
C GLY A 293 55.76 32.14 3.99
N PRO A 294 56.69 32.80 3.28
CA PRO A 294 56.52 33.18 1.88
C PRO A 294 56.09 31.99 1.02
N ILE A 295 54.83 32.01 0.56
CA ILE A 295 54.21 30.94 -0.22
C ILE A 295 54.85 30.93 -1.61
N SER A 296 55.83 30.06 -1.80
CA SER A 296 56.46 29.83 -3.11
C SER A 296 55.54 28.97 -3.99
N GLY A 297 54.69 29.64 -4.79
CA GLY A 297 54.00 29.05 -5.94
C GLY A 297 53.01 27.91 -5.67
N HIS A 298 52.12 27.66 -6.62
CA HIS A 298 51.27 26.46 -6.62
C HIS A 298 52.14 25.19 -6.63
N PRO A 299 51.82 24.16 -5.81
CA PRO A 299 52.54 22.89 -5.83
C PRO A 299 52.34 22.20 -7.18
N GLY A 300 53.42 22.01 -7.94
CA GLY A 300 53.43 21.30 -9.22
C GLY A 300 53.44 19.77 -9.07
N VAL A 301 53.06 19.24 -7.91
CA VAL A 301 53.10 17.81 -7.60
C VAL A 301 51.69 17.36 -7.18
N PRO A 302 51.18 16.23 -7.71
CA PRO A 302 49.90 15.68 -7.30
C PRO A 302 49.86 15.44 -5.78
N TRP A 303 48.70 15.71 -5.17
CA TRP A 303 48.47 15.70 -3.72
C TRP A 303 48.66 14.32 -3.05
N THR A 304 48.95 13.27 -3.81
CA THR A 304 49.11 11.90 -3.34
C THR A 304 50.53 11.57 -2.84
N SER A 305 51.51 12.43 -3.05
CA SER A 305 52.92 12.13 -2.71
C SER A 305 53.32 12.44 -1.26
N GLY A 306 52.39 12.98 -0.43
CA GLY A 306 52.65 13.36 0.96
C GLY A 306 52.31 12.32 2.03
N LEU A 307 51.83 11.13 1.68
CA LEU A 307 51.36 10.12 2.64
C LEU A 307 52.35 8.98 2.91
N VAL A 308 53.62 9.09 2.48
CA VAL A 308 54.64 8.07 2.74
C VAL A 308 55.61 8.55 3.83
N HIS A 309 55.10 8.71 5.05
CA HIS A 309 55.92 8.64 6.26
C HIS A 309 55.09 8.05 7.41
N GLY A 310 55.11 6.73 7.46
CA GLY A 310 54.53 5.89 8.50
C GLY A 310 54.89 4.44 8.17
N GLN A 311 56.11 4.04 8.57
CA GLN A 311 56.59 2.67 8.50
C GLN A 311 55.63 1.74 9.25
N ASP A 312 55.22 0.64 8.63
CA ASP A 312 55.66 -0.69 9.07
C ASP A 312 55.48 -1.73 7.96
N GLU A 313 56.42 -2.66 7.93
CA GLU A 313 56.75 -3.61 6.86
C GLU A 313 55.90 -4.90 6.88
N GLN A 314 56.03 -5.66 5.78
CA GLN A 314 55.65 -7.07 5.52
C GLN A 314 54.18 -7.27 5.08
N ASP A 315 53.85 -8.00 4.00
CA ASP A 315 54.54 -9.08 3.30
C ASP A 315 54.15 -9.11 1.81
N GLY A 316 55.01 -9.69 0.98
CA GLY A 316 54.83 -9.79 -0.48
C GLY A 316 53.74 -10.75 -0.94
N GLN A 317 53.10 -10.41 -2.07
CA GLN A 317 52.65 -11.36 -3.09
C GLN A 317 52.35 -10.63 -4.40
N ASP A 318 52.93 -11.15 -5.48
CA ASP A 318 52.76 -10.73 -6.87
C ASP A 318 51.29 -10.74 -7.31
N GLN A 319 50.80 -9.63 -7.87
CA GLN A 319 49.78 -9.64 -8.93
C GLN A 319 50.07 -8.51 -9.93
N ASP A 320 50.37 -8.89 -11.16
CA ASP A 320 50.43 -8.01 -12.33
C ASP A 320 49.11 -7.22 -12.47
N GLY A 321 49.19 -5.90 -12.33
CA GLY A 321 48.08 -4.99 -12.63
C GLY A 321 47.91 -4.78 -14.14
N PRO A 322 46.67 -4.55 -14.63
CA PRO A 322 46.39 -4.45 -16.06
C PRO A 322 47.02 -3.17 -16.69
N PRO A 323 47.25 -3.14 -18.02
CA PRO A 323 47.93 -2.03 -18.67
C PRO A 323 47.14 -0.72 -18.56
N PRO A 324 47.81 0.45 -18.61
CA PRO A 324 47.16 1.75 -18.43
C PRO A 324 46.14 2.03 -19.54
N GLU A 325 44.91 2.40 -19.17
CA GLU A 325 43.92 2.93 -20.11
C GLU A 325 44.39 4.28 -20.67
N GLU A 326 44.35 4.43 -22.00
CA GLU A 326 44.65 5.67 -22.70
C GLU A 326 43.67 6.80 -22.30
N GLU A 327 44.23 7.98 -22.04
CA GLU A 327 43.50 9.20 -21.67
C GLU A 327 42.36 9.52 -22.66
N LYS A 328 41.12 9.42 -22.20
CA LYS A 328 39.96 9.98 -22.92
C LYS A 328 40.04 11.51 -22.87
N LYS A 329 40.06 12.14 -24.05
CA LYS A 329 39.99 13.60 -24.22
C LYS A 329 38.72 14.17 -23.56
N PRO A 330 38.78 15.37 -22.97
CA PRO A 330 37.62 15.98 -22.34
C PRO A 330 36.55 16.33 -23.38
N ASN A 331 35.34 15.82 -23.15
CA ASN A 331 34.15 16.20 -23.89
C ASN A 331 33.60 17.51 -23.33
N SER A 332 33.84 18.61 -24.04
CA SER A 332 33.00 19.81 -23.95
C SER A 332 32.97 20.54 -25.27
N PRO A 333 31.80 20.68 -25.93
CA PRO A 333 31.57 21.80 -26.82
C PRO A 333 31.06 22.98 -25.98
N THR A 334 31.69 24.13 -26.15
CA THR A 334 31.17 25.43 -25.71
C THR A 334 29.94 25.81 -26.53
#